data_AF-A0A9D2DRL6-F1
#
_entry.id   AF-A0A9D2DRL6-F1
#
_cell.length_a   1.000
_cell.length_b   1.000
_cell.length_c   1.000
_cell.angle_alpha   90.00
_cell.angle_beta   90.00
_cell.angle_gamma   90.00
#
_symmetry.space_group_name_H-M   'P 1'
#
loop_
_entity.id
_entity.type
_entity.pdbx_description
1 polymer ?
#
loop_
_entity_poly.entity_id
_entity_poly.type
_entity_poly.pdbx_seq_one_letter_code
_entity_poly.pdbx_strand_id
1 'polypeptide(L)'
;MIAYKGLKKDLTCLGYQFLLNQVNITDQANCAENGFHCAENPLDCLCYYRDWRKSVYFLVKAEGDLDEDSVDSKISCTRITLLKELSFQMLLLHGLAYMARHPGRKWCSIVKKEEGRCWDGYVVVRGKHPKASGSMGDILALAKEEPDSQQIQEVALYVVDGKQYKPHTWYGVDGKA
;
A
#
# COMPACT_ATOMS: atom_id res chain seq x y z
N MET A 1 -2.28 15.75 8.42
CA MET A 1 -1.50 15.18 7.30
C MET A 1 -2.37 14.26 6.43
N ILE A 2 -1.93 13.96 5.20
CA ILE A 2 -2.56 12.93 4.36
C ILE A 2 -1.90 11.58 4.67
N ALA A 3 -2.71 10.55 4.87
CA ALA A 3 -2.26 9.19 5.16
C ALA A 3 -3.21 8.16 4.51
N TYR A 4 -3.03 6.89 4.84
CA TYR A 4 -3.81 5.77 4.33
C TYR A 4 -4.38 4.94 5.47
N LYS A 5 -5.62 4.44 5.31
CA LYS A 5 -6.22 3.54 6.30
C LYS A 5 -6.93 2.38 5.64
N GLY A 6 -6.60 1.17 6.09
CA GLY A 6 -7.39 -0.03 5.86
C GLY A 6 -8.53 -0.14 6.88
N LEU A 7 -9.68 -0.64 6.42
CA LEU A 7 -10.88 -0.93 7.21
C LEU A 7 -11.50 -2.25 6.71
N LYS A 8 -12.38 -2.85 7.51
CA LYS A 8 -13.31 -3.87 7.00
C LYS A 8 -14.29 -3.22 6.02
N LYS A 9 -14.94 -4.02 5.15
CA LYS A 9 -15.92 -3.54 4.17
C LYS A 9 -17.09 -2.75 4.76
N ASP A 10 -17.47 -3.05 5.99
CA ASP A 10 -18.50 -2.31 6.73
C ASP A 10 -17.97 -1.02 7.37
N LEU A 11 -16.74 -0.62 7.06
CA LEU A 11 -16.03 0.55 7.62
C LEU A 11 -15.75 0.43 9.12
N THR A 12 -15.70 -0.79 9.67
CA THR A 12 -15.32 -1.01 11.07
C THR A 12 -13.83 -1.24 11.24
N CYS A 13 -13.29 -0.80 12.38
CA CYS A 13 -11.94 -1.14 12.86
C CYS A 13 -11.99 -1.25 14.39
N LEU A 14 -11.64 -2.43 14.93
CA LEU A 14 -11.62 -2.72 16.37
C LEU A 14 -12.93 -2.32 17.11
N GLY A 15 -14.07 -2.51 16.47
CA GLY A 15 -15.40 -2.20 17.05
C GLY A 15 -15.89 -0.76 16.83
N TYR A 16 -15.02 0.15 16.38
CA TYR A 16 -15.44 1.49 15.99
C TYR A 16 -15.98 1.50 14.55
N GLN A 17 -17.13 2.13 14.35
CA GLN A 17 -17.78 2.34 13.05
C GLN A 17 -17.38 3.71 12.49
N PHE A 18 -16.59 3.72 11.41
CA PHE A 18 -16.20 4.98 10.76
C PHE A 18 -17.35 5.55 9.93
N LEU A 19 -17.46 6.87 9.95
CA LEU A 19 -18.38 7.66 9.13
C LEU A 19 -17.63 8.27 7.95
N LEU A 20 -18.21 8.12 6.76
CA LEU A 20 -17.71 8.73 5.52
C LEU A 20 -17.94 10.24 5.52
N ASN A 21 -16.98 11.00 4.96
CA ASN A 21 -17.08 12.45 4.79
C ASN A 21 -17.33 13.25 6.08
N GLN A 22 -17.05 12.64 7.23
CA GLN A 22 -17.15 13.25 8.55
C GLN A 22 -15.83 13.08 9.31
N VAL A 23 -15.61 13.96 10.28
CA VAL A 23 -14.47 13.81 11.19
C VAL A 23 -14.83 12.79 12.25
N ASN A 24 -14.13 11.66 12.24
CA ASN A 24 -14.20 10.66 13.30
C ASN A 24 -13.23 11.09 14.41
N ILE A 25 -13.66 11.04 15.67
CA ILE A 25 -12.90 11.55 16.83
C ILE A 25 -12.74 10.45 17.88
N THR A 26 -11.55 10.40 18.49
CA THR A 26 -11.20 9.56 19.64
C THR A 26 -10.39 10.40 20.64
N ASP A 27 -10.42 10.02 21.92
CA ASP A 27 -9.94 10.87 23.01
C ASP A 27 -8.41 10.98 23.09
N GLN A 28 -7.69 9.94 22.66
CA GLN A 28 -6.23 9.86 22.74
C GLN A 28 -5.64 9.25 21.47
N ALA A 29 -4.38 9.59 21.19
CA ALA A 29 -3.56 8.98 20.16
C ALA A 29 -2.24 8.51 20.78
N ASN A 30 -2.06 7.19 20.84
CA ASN A 30 -0.82 6.53 21.25
C ASN A 30 -0.55 5.38 20.28
N CYS A 31 0.49 5.52 19.48
CA CYS A 31 0.83 4.61 18.39
C CYS A 31 1.07 3.15 18.85
N ALA A 32 1.40 2.95 20.13
CA ALA A 32 1.56 1.63 20.73
C ALA A 32 0.24 1.01 21.24
N GLU A 33 -0.79 1.81 21.54
CA GLU A 33 -1.95 1.35 22.33
C GLU A 33 -3.31 1.78 21.78
N ASN A 34 -3.49 3.05 21.40
CA ASN A 34 -4.80 3.64 21.19
C ASN A 34 -4.83 4.74 20.12
N GLY A 35 -6.04 5.21 19.82
CA GLY A 35 -6.30 6.20 18.78
C GLY A 35 -6.54 5.58 17.40
N PHE A 36 -6.74 6.44 16.41
CA PHE A 36 -7.00 5.98 15.05
C PHE A 36 -5.70 5.79 14.28
N HIS A 37 -5.31 4.52 14.15
CA HIS A 37 -4.15 4.13 13.36
C HIS A 37 -4.39 4.28 11.85
N CYS A 38 -3.46 4.94 11.19
CA CYS A 38 -3.30 5.04 9.74
C CYS A 38 -1.81 4.86 9.39
N ALA A 39 -1.46 4.89 8.11
CA ALA A 39 -0.09 4.69 7.63
C ALA A 39 0.29 5.77 6.62
N GLU A 40 1.51 6.30 6.70
CA GLU A 40 2.07 7.19 5.68
C GLU A 40 2.35 6.41 4.37
N ASN A 41 2.92 5.21 4.49
CA ASN A 41 3.14 4.30 3.37
C ASN A 41 1.84 3.50 3.11
N PRO A 42 1.21 3.63 1.93
CA PRO A 42 -0.04 2.93 1.61
C PRO A 42 0.06 1.41 1.75
N LEU A 43 1.23 0.83 1.43
CA LEU A 43 1.42 -0.61 1.47
C LEU A 43 1.39 -1.17 2.90
N ASP A 44 1.70 -0.38 3.92
CA ASP A 44 1.66 -0.83 5.31
C ASP A 44 0.22 -1.11 5.78
N CYS A 45 -0.80 -0.53 5.12
CA CYS A 45 -2.19 -0.93 5.35
C CYS A 45 -2.41 -2.43 5.11
N LEU A 46 -1.65 -3.05 4.20
CA LEU A 46 -1.75 -4.46 3.86
C LEU A 46 -1.11 -5.37 4.92
N CYS A 47 -0.26 -4.84 5.81
CA CYS A 47 0.26 -5.60 6.94
C CYS A 47 -0.84 -5.93 7.96
N TYR A 48 -1.78 -4.99 8.14
CA TYR A 48 -2.89 -5.06 9.11
C TYR A 48 -4.19 -5.57 8.47
N TYR A 49 -4.46 -5.19 7.22
CA TYR A 49 -5.62 -5.61 6.43
C TYR A 49 -5.15 -6.40 5.21
N ARG A 50 -4.67 -7.63 5.44
CA ARG A 50 -4.02 -8.49 4.42
C ARG A 50 -4.99 -9.00 3.34
N ASP A 51 -6.18 -9.43 3.75
CA ASP A 51 -7.22 -9.90 2.84
C ASP A 51 -7.90 -8.69 2.18
N TRP A 52 -7.27 -8.21 1.10
CA TRP A 52 -7.71 -7.04 0.35
C TRP A 52 -9.08 -7.23 -0.30
N ARG A 53 -9.54 -8.47 -0.49
CA ARG A 53 -10.88 -8.78 -1.01
C ARG A 53 -11.97 -8.62 0.04
N LYS A 54 -11.61 -8.55 1.32
CA LYS A 54 -12.52 -8.31 2.47
C LYS A 54 -12.28 -6.96 3.16
N SER A 55 -11.38 -6.16 2.61
CA SER A 55 -10.98 -4.87 3.17
C SER A 55 -11.21 -3.76 2.16
N VAL A 56 -11.31 -2.54 2.66
CA VAL A 56 -11.34 -1.31 1.86
C VAL A 56 -10.26 -0.37 2.35
N TYR A 57 -9.75 0.47 1.46
CA TYR A 57 -8.62 1.34 1.74
C TYR A 57 -8.95 2.77 1.37
N PHE A 58 -8.63 3.69 2.28
CA PHE A 58 -8.95 5.10 2.12
C PHE A 58 -7.70 5.96 2.13
N LEU A 59 -7.70 6.96 1.26
CA LEU A 59 -6.95 8.19 1.52
C LEU A 59 -7.66 8.92 2.66
N VAL A 60 -6.90 9.29 3.69
CA VAL A 60 -7.45 9.92 4.90
C VAL A 60 -6.73 11.22 5.22
N LYS A 61 -7.47 12.13 5.86
CA LYS A 61 -6.89 13.28 6.55
C LYS A 61 -6.78 12.94 8.03
N ALA A 62 -5.55 12.80 8.54
CA ALA A 62 -5.25 12.63 9.96
C ALA A 62 -4.95 14.00 10.59
N GLU A 63 -5.60 14.31 11.70
CA GLU A 63 -5.58 15.61 12.39
C GLU A 63 -5.65 15.44 13.90
N GLY A 64 -5.59 16.56 14.63
CA GLY A 64 -5.52 16.58 16.10
C GLY A 64 -4.14 16.15 16.58
N ASP A 65 -4.08 15.53 17.75
CA ASP A 65 -2.85 14.93 18.25
C ASP A 65 -2.43 13.78 17.34
N LEU A 66 -1.15 13.78 16.97
CA LEU A 66 -0.51 12.80 16.11
C LEU A 66 0.65 12.17 16.88
N ASP A 67 0.76 10.85 16.82
CA ASP A 67 1.83 10.09 17.44
C ASP A 67 2.42 9.05 16.46
N GLU A 68 3.75 8.99 16.39
CA GLU A 68 4.53 8.14 15.49
C GLU A 68 5.50 7.28 16.31
N ASP A 69 5.52 5.96 16.13
CA ASP A 69 6.38 5.07 16.93
C ASP A 69 7.79 4.88 16.33
N SER A 70 8.09 5.52 15.20
CA SER A 70 9.37 5.40 14.45
C SER A 70 9.74 3.97 14.01
N VAL A 71 8.86 2.97 14.19
CA VAL A 71 9.13 1.55 13.86
C VAL A 71 8.78 1.26 12.40
N ASP A 72 7.64 1.76 11.94
CA ASP A 72 7.18 1.72 10.56
C ASP A 72 6.50 3.06 10.20
N SER A 73 5.66 3.08 9.17
CA SER A 73 4.95 4.29 8.76
C SER A 73 3.63 4.54 9.50
N LYS A 74 3.34 3.76 10.55
CA LYS A 74 2.11 3.84 11.34
C LYS A 74 2.08 5.16 12.12
N ILE A 75 0.92 5.79 12.05
CA ILE A 75 0.60 7.04 12.74
C ILE A 75 -0.69 6.80 13.51
N SER A 76 -0.74 7.17 14.78
CA SER A 76 -1.99 7.30 15.52
C SER A 76 -2.47 8.75 15.51
N CYS A 77 -3.78 8.96 15.42
CA CYS A 77 -4.38 10.29 15.45
C CYS A 77 -5.68 10.32 16.23
N THR A 78 -6.01 11.49 16.80
CA THR A 78 -7.29 11.72 17.51
C THR A 78 -8.43 12.08 16.58
N ARG A 79 -8.15 12.61 15.39
CA ARG A 79 -9.16 13.02 14.41
C ARG A 79 -8.82 12.47 13.03
N ILE A 80 -9.76 11.79 12.39
CA ILE A 80 -9.54 11.22 11.06
C ILE A 80 -10.77 11.34 10.17
N THR A 81 -10.54 11.81 8.94
CA THR A 81 -11.57 11.95 7.91
C THR A 81 -11.27 10.99 6.76
N LEU A 82 -12.25 10.15 6.41
CA LEU A 82 -12.18 9.33 5.21
C LEU A 82 -12.46 10.22 3.98
N LEU A 83 -11.43 10.46 3.14
CA LEU A 83 -11.54 11.39 2.01
C LEU A 83 -11.97 10.70 0.73
N LYS A 84 -11.31 9.58 0.40
CA LYS A 84 -11.53 8.88 -0.86
C LYS A 84 -11.21 7.40 -0.70
N GLU A 85 -12.16 6.54 -1.05
CA GLU A 85 -11.91 5.12 -1.20
C GLU A 85 -11.03 4.88 -2.44
N LEU A 86 -9.99 4.08 -2.26
CA LEU A 86 -9.07 3.70 -3.32
C LEU A 86 -9.45 2.33 -3.85
N SER A 87 -9.46 2.19 -5.19
CA SER A 87 -9.39 0.85 -5.76
C SER A 87 -8.08 0.18 -5.33
N PHE A 88 -8.06 -1.15 -5.31
CA PHE A 88 -6.86 -1.87 -4.90
C PHE A 88 -5.65 -1.57 -5.79
N GLN A 89 -5.86 -1.41 -7.10
CA GLN A 89 -4.82 -0.98 -8.04
C GLN A 89 -4.29 0.42 -7.70
N MET A 90 -5.16 1.35 -7.32
CA MET A 90 -4.75 2.70 -6.90
C MET A 90 -3.96 2.67 -5.59
N LEU A 91 -4.31 1.81 -4.63
CA LEU A 91 -3.51 1.61 -3.43
C LEU A 91 -2.07 1.17 -3.77
N LEU A 92 -1.93 0.17 -4.65
CA LEU A 92 -0.63 -0.32 -5.09
C LEU A 92 0.16 0.76 -5.83
N LEU A 93 -0.49 1.53 -6.71
CA LEU A 93 0.14 2.63 -7.44
C LEU A 93 0.61 3.74 -6.49
N HIS A 94 -0.19 4.09 -5.47
CA HIS A 94 0.23 5.02 -4.43
C HIS A 94 1.45 4.46 -3.66
N GLY A 95 1.51 3.15 -3.42
CA GLY A 95 2.65 2.48 -2.80
C GLY A 95 3.93 2.60 -3.64
N LEU A 96 3.83 2.38 -4.95
CA LEU A 96 4.94 2.61 -5.89
C LEU A 96 5.39 4.08 -5.86
N ALA A 97 4.44 5.02 -5.89
CA ALA A 97 4.72 6.45 -5.82
C ALA A 97 5.34 6.88 -4.48
N TYR A 98 4.98 6.23 -3.37
CA TYR A 98 5.60 6.46 -2.07
C TYR A 98 7.06 6.01 -2.09
N MET A 99 7.35 4.80 -2.59
CA MET A 99 8.73 4.30 -2.72
C MET A 99 9.57 5.20 -3.65
N ALA A 100 8.98 5.75 -4.71
CA ALA A 100 9.68 6.67 -5.61
C ALA A 100 10.04 8.01 -4.97
N ARG A 101 9.16 8.54 -4.10
CA ARG A 101 9.39 9.79 -3.35
C ARG A 101 10.32 9.59 -2.15
N HIS A 102 10.36 8.38 -1.60
CA HIS A 102 11.10 8.07 -0.38
C HIS A 102 12.00 6.82 -0.57
N PRO A 103 12.95 6.86 -1.52
CA PRO A 103 13.73 5.68 -1.92
C PRO A 103 14.53 5.07 -0.77
N GLY A 104 15.03 5.88 0.16
CA GLY A 104 15.83 5.43 1.31
C GLY A 104 15.02 4.96 2.53
N ARG A 105 13.68 5.03 2.51
CA ARG A 105 12.86 4.53 3.62
C ARG A 105 12.82 3.01 3.63
N LYS A 106 12.66 2.44 4.82
CA LYS A 106 12.45 1.00 5.00
C LYS A 106 11.22 0.54 4.21
N TRP A 107 11.35 -0.61 3.55
CA TRP A 107 10.28 -1.15 2.72
C TRP A 107 9.18 -1.76 3.57
N CYS A 108 7.95 -1.70 3.07
CA CYS A 108 6.87 -2.53 3.59
C CYS A 108 7.27 -4.01 3.43
N SER A 109 6.96 -4.84 4.43
CA SER A 109 7.34 -6.26 4.45
C SER A 109 6.73 -7.10 3.31
N ILE A 110 5.69 -6.59 2.65
CA ILE A 110 5.07 -7.24 1.48
C ILE A 110 5.91 -7.09 0.21
N VAL A 111 6.80 -6.11 0.14
CA VAL A 111 7.61 -5.81 -1.05
C VAL A 111 8.71 -6.85 -1.19
N LYS A 112 8.79 -7.48 -2.36
CA LYS A 112 9.83 -8.46 -2.71
C LYS A 112 11.02 -7.79 -3.36
N LYS A 113 12.21 -8.30 -3.06
CA LYS A 113 13.47 -7.81 -3.64
C LYS A 113 13.78 -8.57 -4.93
N GLU A 114 14.02 -7.83 -6.01
CA GLU A 114 14.32 -8.30 -7.39
C GLU A 114 13.25 -9.17 -8.05
N GLU A 115 12.71 -10.18 -7.39
CA GLU A 115 11.78 -11.11 -8.02
C GLU A 115 10.59 -11.44 -7.12
N GLY A 116 9.42 -11.58 -7.72
CA GLY A 116 8.21 -11.97 -7.00
C GLY A 116 7.23 -12.76 -7.86
N ARG A 117 6.82 -13.93 -7.38
CA ARG A 117 5.67 -14.65 -7.92
C ARG A 117 4.44 -14.33 -7.09
N CYS A 118 3.36 -13.98 -7.78
CA CYS A 118 2.06 -13.73 -7.18
C CYS A 118 1.39 -15.06 -6.79
N TRP A 119 0.80 -15.07 -5.59
CA TRP A 119 0.04 -16.20 -5.05
C TRP A 119 -1.36 -15.80 -4.56
N ASP A 120 -1.60 -14.51 -4.32
CA ASP A 120 -2.83 -14.02 -3.68
C ASP A 120 -3.39 -12.75 -4.36
N GLY A 121 -3.41 -12.75 -5.70
CA GLY A 121 -4.01 -11.67 -6.49
C GLY A 121 -3.12 -10.45 -6.75
N TYR A 122 -2.00 -10.30 -6.05
CA TYR A 122 -1.01 -9.28 -6.37
C TYR A 122 0.41 -9.63 -5.90
N VAL A 123 1.40 -8.95 -6.48
CA VAL A 123 2.78 -8.91 -5.98
C VAL A 123 3.37 -7.52 -6.18
N VAL A 124 4.13 -7.03 -5.20
CA VAL A 124 4.90 -5.80 -5.29
C VAL A 124 6.38 -6.17 -5.27
N VAL A 125 7.13 -5.76 -6.29
CA VAL A 125 8.56 -6.08 -6.44
C VAL A 125 9.35 -4.80 -6.65
N ARG A 126 10.45 -4.65 -5.92
CA ARG A 126 11.39 -3.54 -6.03
C ARG A 126 12.81 -4.06 -6.15
N GLY A 127 13.62 -3.45 -7.01
CA GLY A 127 15.02 -3.86 -7.21
C GLY A 127 15.67 -3.16 -8.38
N LYS A 128 16.89 -3.57 -8.72
CA LYS A 128 17.63 -3.07 -9.90
C LYS A 128 17.11 -3.68 -11.20
N HIS A 129 16.65 -4.93 -11.13
CA HIS A 129 16.10 -5.69 -12.23
C HIS A 129 14.79 -6.37 -11.79
N PRO A 130 13.79 -5.59 -11.34
CA PRO A 130 12.59 -6.16 -10.75
C PRO A 130 11.81 -6.96 -11.79
N LYS A 131 11.44 -8.19 -11.46
CA LYS A 131 10.60 -9.06 -12.29
C LYS A 131 9.47 -9.66 -11.48
N ALA A 132 8.30 -9.76 -12.10
CA ALA A 132 7.14 -10.37 -11.47
C ALA A 132 6.43 -11.35 -12.41
N SER A 133 5.79 -12.36 -11.82
CA SER A 133 4.97 -13.33 -12.54
C SER A 133 3.71 -13.66 -11.75
N GLY A 134 2.60 -13.95 -12.44
CA GLY A 134 1.32 -14.26 -11.80
C GLY A 134 0.38 -15.04 -12.70
N SER A 135 -0.78 -15.37 -12.17
CA SER A 135 -1.89 -16.06 -12.85
C SER A 135 -2.87 -15.05 -13.44
N MET A 136 -3.84 -15.52 -14.23
CA MET A 136 -4.91 -14.68 -14.79
C MET A 136 -5.59 -13.84 -13.70
N GLY A 137 -5.69 -12.53 -13.91
CA GLY A 137 -6.29 -11.56 -13.00
C GLY A 137 -5.35 -11.01 -11.91
N ASP A 138 -4.14 -11.57 -11.75
CA ASP A 138 -3.18 -11.07 -10.77
C ASP A 138 -2.62 -9.69 -11.17
N ILE A 139 -2.31 -8.88 -10.16
CA ILE A 139 -1.70 -7.55 -10.34
C ILE A 139 -0.20 -7.63 -10.07
N LEU A 140 0.61 -7.20 -11.04
CA LEU A 140 2.06 -7.12 -10.91
C LEU A 140 2.45 -5.64 -10.76
N ALA A 141 2.94 -5.26 -9.58
CA ALA A 141 3.41 -3.91 -9.28
C ALA A 141 4.94 -3.91 -9.14
N LEU A 142 5.63 -3.12 -9.96
CA LEU A 142 7.07 -3.16 -10.12
C LEU A 142 7.66 -1.76 -9.91
N ALA A 143 8.78 -1.66 -9.18
CA ALA A 143 9.57 -0.44 -9.01
C ALA A 143 11.04 -0.74 -9.28
N LYS A 144 11.59 -0.17 -10.36
CA LYS A 144 12.98 -0.32 -10.76
C LYS A 144 13.82 0.83 -10.22
N GLU A 145 14.89 0.48 -9.54
CA GLU A 145 15.91 1.41 -9.06
C GLU A 145 16.90 1.77 -10.18
N GLU A 146 17.47 2.97 -10.08
CA GLU A 146 18.67 3.36 -10.84
C GLU A 146 19.83 2.36 -10.57
N PRO A 147 20.76 2.12 -11.50
CA PRO A 147 21.85 1.15 -11.32
C PRO A 147 22.65 1.35 -10.03
N ASP A 148 22.99 2.60 -9.70
CA ASP A 148 23.94 2.92 -8.62
C ASP A 148 23.31 3.56 -7.38
N SER A 149 21.98 3.66 -7.32
CA SER A 149 21.30 4.25 -6.15
C SER A 149 19.95 3.59 -5.87
N GLN A 150 19.36 3.88 -4.71
CA GLN A 150 18.01 3.40 -4.37
C GLN A 150 16.90 4.22 -5.04
N GLN A 151 17.24 5.27 -5.80
CA GLN A 151 16.26 6.12 -6.48
C GLN A 151 15.45 5.26 -7.45
N ILE A 152 14.12 5.38 -7.40
CA ILE A 152 13.25 4.72 -8.37
C ILE A 152 13.34 5.47 -9.70
N GLN A 153 13.75 4.75 -10.74
CA GLN A 153 13.85 5.19 -12.12
C GLN A 153 12.51 5.01 -12.85
N GLU A 154 11.91 3.83 -12.69
CA GLU A 154 10.70 3.41 -13.42
C GLU A 154 9.75 2.66 -12.50
N VAL A 155 8.45 2.83 -12.71
CA VAL A 155 7.41 2.03 -12.05
C VAL A 155 6.46 1.48 -13.09
N ALA A 156 5.91 0.30 -12.83
CA ALA A 156 4.91 -0.31 -13.67
C ALA A 156 3.84 -1.04 -12.85
N LEU A 157 2.61 -1.08 -13.38
CA LEU A 157 1.51 -1.86 -12.83
C LEU A 157 0.79 -2.57 -13.97
N TYR A 158 0.73 -3.89 -13.89
CA TYR A 158 0.09 -4.74 -14.89
C TYR A 158 -1.02 -5.57 -14.27
N VAL A 159 -2.05 -5.86 -15.06
CA VAL A 159 -3.01 -6.92 -14.77
C VAL A 159 -2.75 -8.04 -15.76
N VAL A 160 -2.54 -9.25 -15.27
CA VAL A 160 -2.35 -10.44 -16.12
C VAL A 160 -3.68 -10.77 -16.79
N ASP A 161 -3.83 -10.38 -18.06
CA ASP A 161 -5.09 -10.42 -18.80
C ASP A 161 -5.18 -11.59 -19.81
N GLY A 162 -4.10 -12.35 -19.97
CA GLY A 162 -3.97 -13.41 -20.96
C GLY A 162 -3.91 -12.93 -22.41
N LYS A 163 -3.90 -11.62 -22.67
CA LYS A 163 -3.77 -11.02 -24.01
C LYS A 163 -2.41 -10.38 -24.15
N GLN A 164 -2.20 -9.25 -23.47
CA GLN A 164 -0.93 -8.54 -23.44
C GLN A 164 0.01 -9.18 -22.42
N TYR A 165 -0.50 -9.52 -21.23
CA TYR A 165 0.27 -10.13 -20.15
C TYR A 165 -0.21 -11.56 -19.92
N LYS A 166 0.61 -12.53 -20.30
CA LYS A 166 0.31 -13.97 -20.25
C LYS A 166 0.55 -14.51 -18.84
N PRO A 167 -0.32 -15.42 -18.34
CA PRO A 167 -0.09 -16.14 -17.10
C PRO A 167 1.27 -16.85 -17.07
N HIS A 168 1.86 -16.94 -15.89
CA HIS A 168 3.11 -17.64 -15.60
C HIS A 168 4.33 -17.15 -16.41
N THR A 169 4.22 -15.97 -17.00
CA THR A 169 5.31 -15.28 -17.69
C THR A 169 5.93 -14.25 -16.74
N TRP A 170 7.23 -14.01 -16.85
CA TRP A 170 7.94 -13.03 -16.03
C TRP A 170 8.00 -11.70 -16.77
N TYR A 171 7.64 -10.61 -16.10
CA TYR A 171 7.62 -9.27 -16.68
C TYR A 171 8.49 -8.33 -15.86
N GLY A 172 9.32 -7.54 -16.55
CA GLY A 172 10.02 -6.39 -15.99
C GLY A 172 9.19 -5.10 -16.07
N VAL A 173 9.74 -3.97 -15.61
CA VAL A 173 9.08 -2.66 -15.72
C VAL A 173 8.85 -2.19 -17.16
N ASP A 174 9.55 -2.76 -18.14
CA ASP A 174 9.33 -2.48 -19.57
C ASP A 174 8.18 -3.30 -20.17
N GLY A 175 7.59 -4.22 -19.40
CA GLY A 175 6.46 -5.05 -19.79
C GLY A 175 6.84 -6.16 -20.78
N LYS A 176 8.13 -6.39 -21.00
CA LYS A 176 8.63 -7.47 -21.86
C LYS A 176 8.81 -8.75 -21.05
N ALA A 177 8.55 -9.87 -21.74
CA ALA A 177 8.72 -11.22 -21.22
C ALA A 177 10.20 -11.65 -21.20
#